data_AF-A0A0N0ZWM2-F1
#
_entry.id   AF-A0A0N0ZWM2-F1
#
_cell.length_a   1.000
_cell.length_b   1.000
_cell.length_c   1.000
_cell.angle_alpha   90.00
_cell.angle_beta   90.00
_cell.angle_gamma   90.00
#
_symmetry.space_group_name_H-M   'P 1'
#
loop_
_entity.id
_entity.type
_entity.pdbx_description
1 polymer ?
#
loop_
_entity_poly.entity_id
_entity_poly.type
_entity_poly.pdbx_seq_one_letter_code
_entity_poly.pdbx_strand_id
1 'polypeptide(L)'
;METIFVISKEYIEKNNILLKFSTIINLMNANLIEDQADIIITMEDDGNFEQIEINGLNKDYFEETIQNENFNKGYGCLLTIDFYSEQKLIICFLKLLFKELPDILIYSEIGSALNSPFVFNEKHLKNFSGTDSYALLSNSPQDLSNLI
;
A
#
# COMPACT_ATOMS: atom_id res chain seq x y z
N MET A 1 -9.19 -8.79 -8.02
CA MET A 1 -8.68 -8.35 -6.71
C MET A 1 -7.18 -8.48 -6.77
N GLU A 2 -6.50 -7.42 -6.39
CA GLU A 2 -5.04 -7.31 -6.40
C GLU A 2 -4.57 -6.99 -4.99
N THR A 3 -3.35 -7.41 -4.68
CA THR A 3 -2.71 -7.17 -3.39
C THR A 3 -1.41 -6.42 -3.62
N ILE A 4 -1.19 -5.38 -2.84
CA ILE A 4 0.12 -4.75 -2.71
C ILE A 4 0.63 -4.88 -1.29
N PHE A 5 1.95 -4.99 -1.15
CA PHE A 5 2.63 -5.05 0.12
C PHE A 5 3.22 -3.69 0.44
N VAL A 6 2.88 -3.13 1.59
CA VAL A 6 3.56 -1.95 2.12
C VAL A 6 4.72 -2.45 2.97
N ILE A 7 5.94 -2.21 2.52
CA ILE A 7 7.15 -2.70 3.16
C ILE A 7 7.95 -1.56 3.79
N SER A 8 8.68 -1.86 4.87
CA SER A 8 9.55 -0.89 5.55
C SER A 8 10.73 -1.58 6.24
N LYS A 9 11.71 -0.79 6.68
CA LYS A 9 12.87 -1.29 7.44
C LYS A 9 12.59 -1.49 8.92
N GLU A 10 11.55 -0.86 9.45
CA GLU A 10 11.24 -0.85 10.87
C GLU A 10 9.75 -1.09 11.11
N TYR A 11 9.42 -1.92 12.09
CA TYR A 11 8.03 -2.13 12.46
C TYR A 11 7.42 -0.85 13.01
N ILE A 12 6.22 -0.52 12.53
CA ILE A 12 5.42 0.60 13.03
C ILE A 12 4.23 0.02 13.77
N GLU A 13 4.10 0.37 15.05
CA GLU A 13 3.01 -0.10 15.91
C GLU A 13 1.63 0.15 15.28
N LYS A 14 0.73 -0.85 15.34
CA LYS A 14 -0.62 -0.80 14.77
C LYS A 14 -1.35 0.50 15.12
N ASN A 15 -1.31 0.92 16.39
CA ASN A 15 -1.98 2.15 16.83
C ASN A 15 -1.43 3.41 16.16
N ASN A 16 -0.12 3.47 15.87
CA ASN A 16 0.48 4.59 15.16
C ASN A 16 0.06 4.62 13.69
N ILE A 17 -0.10 3.45 13.05
CA ILE A 17 -0.65 3.35 11.70
C ILE A 17 -2.12 3.78 11.67
N LEU A 18 -2.94 3.32 12.63
CA LEU A 18 -4.35 3.70 12.72
C LEU A 18 -4.58 5.21 12.91
N LEU A 19 -3.70 5.88 13.66
CA LEU A 19 -3.74 7.34 13.78
C LEU A 19 -3.48 8.02 12.43
N LYS A 20 -2.52 7.52 11.65
CA LYS A 20 -2.22 8.04 10.29
C LYS A 20 -3.37 7.76 9.33
N PHE A 21 -3.96 6.57 9.39
CA PHE A 21 -5.15 6.23 8.60
C PHE A 21 -6.31 7.16 8.90
N SER A 22 -6.55 7.48 10.18
CA SER A 22 -7.60 8.44 10.56
C SER A 22 -7.42 9.80 9.88
N THR A 23 -6.18 10.31 9.79
CA THR A 23 -5.87 11.53 9.04
C THR A 23 -6.16 11.38 7.55
N ILE A 24 -5.72 10.29 6.93
CA ILE A 24 -5.90 10.01 5.50
C ILE A 24 -7.39 9.92 5.15
N ILE A 25 -8.15 9.18 5.95
CA ILE A 25 -9.58 8.91 5.74
C ILE A 25 -10.40 10.20 5.83
N ASN A 26 -10.08 11.07 6.79
CA ASN A 26 -10.69 12.39 6.88
C ASN A 26 -10.38 13.26 5.65
N LEU A 27 -9.15 13.22 5.13
CA LEU A 27 -8.77 13.98 3.93
C LEU A 27 -9.46 13.47 2.66
N MET A 28 -9.77 12.18 2.62
CA MET A 28 -10.45 11.54 1.49
C MET A 28 -11.97 11.58 1.59
N ASN A 29 -12.52 12.03 2.72
CA ASN A 29 -13.95 11.90 3.04
C ASN A 29 -14.44 10.44 2.89
N ALA A 30 -13.60 9.50 3.33
CA ALA A 30 -13.86 8.07 3.33
C ALA A 30 -14.37 7.59 4.70
N ASN A 31 -14.79 6.34 4.80
CA ASN A 31 -15.16 5.69 6.04
C ASN A 31 -14.12 4.64 6.43
N LEU A 32 -13.90 4.49 7.74
CA LEU A 32 -13.08 3.44 8.34
C LEU A 32 -13.98 2.44 9.06
N ILE A 33 -13.84 1.16 8.74
CA ILE A 33 -14.47 0.07 9.47
C ILE A 33 -13.34 -0.82 9.98
N GLU A 34 -13.27 -1.03 11.29
CA GLU A 34 -12.32 -1.95 11.90
C GLU A 34 -13.08 -3.19 12.37
N ASP A 35 -12.75 -4.36 11.81
CA ASP A 35 -13.35 -5.64 12.19
C ASP A 35 -12.28 -6.62 12.67
N GLN A 36 -12.07 -6.66 14.00
CA GLN A 36 -11.13 -7.53 14.74
C GLN A 36 -9.69 -7.56 14.18
N ALA A 37 -9.48 -8.26 13.06
CA ALA A 37 -8.22 -8.43 12.36
C ALA A 37 -8.06 -7.50 11.15
N ASP A 38 -9.16 -7.04 10.56
CA ASP A 38 -9.17 -6.40 9.25
C ASP A 38 -9.56 -4.92 9.37
N ILE A 39 -8.98 -4.11 8.51
CA ILE A 39 -9.32 -2.70 8.36
C ILE A 39 -9.88 -2.49 6.97
N ILE A 40 -11.11 -2.00 6.88
CA ILE A 40 -11.78 -1.72 5.63
C ILE A 40 -11.94 -0.21 5.49
N ILE A 41 -11.45 0.33 4.38
CA ILE A 41 -11.66 1.73 4.02
C ILE A 41 -12.61 1.77 2.83
N THR A 42 -13.71 2.50 2.98
CA THR A 42 -14.76 2.59 1.95
C THR A 42 -15.02 4.03 1.56
N MET A 43 -15.37 4.25 0.30
CA MET A 43 -15.73 5.56 -0.23
C MET A 43 -16.83 5.41 -1.25
N GLU A 44 -17.79 6.33 -1.23
CA GLU A 44 -18.81 6.45 -2.26
C GLU A 44 -18.53 7.72 -3.07
N ASP A 45 -18.31 7.56 -4.37
CA ASP A 45 -18.03 8.65 -5.32
C ASP A 45 -18.99 8.54 -6.51
N ASP A 46 -19.87 9.53 -6.69
CA ASP A 46 -20.88 9.60 -7.76
C ASP A 46 -21.72 8.31 -7.93
N GLY A 47 -22.08 7.68 -6.81
CA GLY A 47 -22.88 6.44 -6.78
C GLY A 47 -22.10 5.15 -7.04
N ASN A 48 -20.77 5.25 -7.17
CA ASN A 48 -19.87 4.08 -7.19
C ASN A 48 -19.30 3.85 -5.79
N PHE A 49 -19.41 2.61 -5.34
CA PHE A 49 -18.82 2.18 -4.07
C PHE A 49 -17.44 1.59 -4.32
N GLU A 50 -16.44 2.14 -3.64
CA GLU A 50 -15.06 1.66 -3.66
C GLU A 50 -14.62 1.23 -2.26
N GLN A 51 -13.78 0.19 -2.20
CA GLN A 51 -13.33 -0.43 -0.97
C GLN A 51 -11.90 -0.94 -1.12
N ILE A 52 -11.07 -0.62 -0.13
CA ILE A 52 -9.78 -1.27 0.07
C ILE A 52 -9.77 -1.97 1.43
N GLU A 53 -9.14 -3.13 1.50
CA GLU A 53 -8.98 -3.93 2.71
C GLU A 53 -7.50 -3.93 3.11
N ILE A 54 -7.23 -3.78 4.41
CA ILE A 54 -5.90 -3.66 4.96
C ILE A 54 -5.69 -4.74 6.00
N ASN A 55 -4.66 -5.54 5.78
CA ASN A 55 -4.32 -6.72 6.57
C ASN A 55 -2.85 -6.67 7.01
N GLY A 56 -2.45 -7.58 7.90
CA GLY A 56 -1.02 -7.79 8.23
C GLY A 56 -0.40 -6.79 9.23
N LEU A 57 -1.18 -5.90 9.83
CA LEU A 57 -0.75 -4.97 10.90
C LEU A 57 -0.48 -5.68 12.23
N ASN A 58 0.41 -6.67 12.22
CA ASN A 58 0.90 -7.32 13.42
C ASN A 58 2.42 -7.52 13.34
N LYS A 59 3.05 -7.49 14.52
CA LYS A 59 4.51 -7.51 14.65
C LYS A 59 5.13 -8.84 14.20
N ASP A 60 4.47 -9.95 14.51
CA ASP A 60 4.98 -11.29 14.20
C ASP A 60 5.11 -11.50 12.68
N TYR A 61 4.11 -11.04 11.91
CA TYR A 61 4.14 -11.08 10.45
C TYR A 61 5.25 -10.20 9.86
N PHE A 62 5.47 -9.00 10.42
CA PHE A 62 6.59 -8.15 10.03
C PHE A 62 7.95 -8.82 10.31
N GLU A 63 8.11 -9.40 11.51
CA GLU A 63 9.35 -10.07 11.92
C GLU A 63 9.65 -11.33 11.09
N GLU A 64 8.62 -12.10 10.74
CA GLU A 64 8.75 -13.22 9.81
C GLU A 64 9.20 -12.72 8.43
N THR A 65 8.54 -11.69 7.91
CA THR A 65 8.80 -11.22 6.54
C THR A 65 10.11 -10.48 6.37
N ILE A 66 10.62 -9.78 7.39
CA ILE A 66 11.93 -9.12 7.30
C ILE A 66 13.10 -10.11 7.38
N GLN A 67 12.89 -11.26 8.02
CA GLN A 67 13.89 -12.34 8.09
C GLN A 67 13.90 -13.17 6.81
N ASN A 68 12.75 -13.27 6.14
CA ASN A 68 12.61 -13.96 4.87
C ASN A 68 13.04 -13.04 3.72
N GLU A 69 13.82 -13.56 2.76
CA GLU A 69 14.23 -12.81 1.56
C GLU A 69 13.09 -12.68 0.52
N ASN A 70 11.83 -12.73 0.97
CA ASN A 70 10.63 -12.62 0.13
C ASN A 70 10.47 -11.22 -0.46
N PHE A 71 11.08 -10.22 0.20
CA PHE A 71 11.14 -8.83 -0.25
C PHE A 71 12.61 -8.39 -0.42
N ASN A 72 12.83 -7.09 -0.67
CA ASN A 72 14.17 -6.53 -0.64
C ASN A 72 14.85 -6.78 0.71
N LYS A 73 16.14 -7.13 0.68
CA LYS A 73 16.93 -7.40 1.88
C LYS A 73 16.81 -6.26 2.91
N GLY A 74 16.36 -6.59 4.11
CA GLY A 74 16.19 -5.64 5.21
C GLY A 74 14.86 -4.89 5.20
N TYR A 75 13.89 -5.31 4.40
CA TYR A 75 12.52 -4.81 4.44
C TYR A 75 11.56 -5.91 4.87
N GLY A 76 10.68 -5.59 5.83
CA GLY A 76 9.55 -6.43 6.23
C GLY A 76 8.23 -5.85 5.74
N CYS A 77 7.21 -6.71 5.63
CA CYS A 77 5.86 -6.27 5.29
C CYS A 77 5.16 -5.69 6.53
N LEU A 78 4.81 -4.41 6.48
CA LEU A 78 4.03 -3.75 7.53
C LEU A 78 2.56 -4.10 7.43
N LEU A 79 2.03 -4.10 6.20
CA LEU A 79 0.63 -4.37 5.92
C LEU A 79 0.47 -4.73 4.44
N THR A 80 -0.61 -5.42 4.12
CA THR A 80 -1.07 -5.62 2.75
C THR A 80 -2.31 -4.78 2.50
N ILE A 81 -2.50 -4.39 1.24
CA ILE A 81 -3.69 -3.67 0.79
C ILE A 81 -4.30 -4.46 -0.36
N ASP A 82 -5.52 -4.93 -0.15
CA ASP A 82 -6.33 -5.63 -1.15
C ASP A 82 -7.36 -4.66 -1.74
N PHE A 83 -7.46 -4.64 -3.08
CA PHE A 83 -8.31 -3.69 -3.80
C PHE A 83 -8.73 -4.23 -5.19
N TYR A 84 -9.62 -3.51 -5.87
CA TYR A 84 -9.95 -3.76 -7.28
C TYR A 84 -9.29 -2.73 -8.18
N SER A 85 -8.71 -3.15 -9.31
CA SER A 85 -7.84 -2.28 -10.13
C SER A 85 -8.53 -1.03 -10.67
N GLU A 86 -9.84 -1.09 -10.87
CA GLU A 86 -10.63 0.00 -11.43
C GLU A 86 -10.94 1.11 -10.40
N GLN A 87 -10.63 0.89 -9.12
CA GLN A 87 -10.93 1.84 -8.04
C GLN A 87 -9.92 2.99 -8.00
N LYS A 88 -10.40 4.21 -7.83
CA LYS A 88 -9.55 5.41 -7.65
C LYS A 88 -9.05 5.54 -6.21
N LEU A 89 -9.79 4.97 -5.25
CA LEU A 89 -9.60 5.03 -3.81
C LEU A 89 -8.17 4.64 -3.43
N ILE A 90 -7.66 3.54 -4.00
CA ILE A 90 -6.31 3.05 -3.73
C ILE A 90 -5.24 4.08 -4.12
N ILE A 91 -5.39 4.78 -5.24
CA ILE A 91 -4.40 5.76 -5.71
C ILE A 91 -4.37 6.97 -4.77
N CYS A 92 -5.55 7.46 -4.39
CA CYS A 92 -5.69 8.55 -3.41
C CYS A 92 -5.12 8.15 -2.05
N PHE A 93 -5.45 6.94 -1.59
CA PHE A 93 -4.96 6.39 -0.33
C PHE A 93 -3.44 6.32 -0.32
N LEU A 94 -2.81 5.71 -1.33
CA LEU A 94 -1.36 5.60 -1.44
C LEU A 94 -0.68 6.97 -1.46
N LYS A 95 -1.19 7.93 -2.22
CA LYS A 95 -0.61 9.29 -2.28
C LYS A 95 -0.59 9.99 -0.92
N LEU A 96 -1.59 9.75 -0.08
CA LEU A 96 -1.64 10.30 1.28
C LEU A 96 -0.84 9.45 2.28
N LEU A 97 -0.85 8.13 2.11
CA LEU A 97 -0.07 7.19 2.92
C LEU A 97 1.41 7.54 2.89
N PHE A 98 1.99 7.79 1.72
CA PHE A 98 3.40 8.18 1.60
C PHE A 98 3.74 9.54 2.21
N LYS A 99 2.77 10.45 2.33
CA LYS A 99 3.00 11.72 3.05
C LYS A 99 3.09 11.48 4.55
N GLU A 100 2.24 10.59 5.07
CA GLU A 100 2.24 10.22 6.48
C GLU A 100 3.39 9.26 6.83
N LEU A 101 3.81 8.44 5.89
CA LEU A 101 4.85 7.41 6.04
C LEU A 101 5.87 7.54 4.89
N PRO A 102 6.80 8.51 4.96
CA PRO A 102 7.75 8.74 3.87
C PRO A 102 8.77 7.61 3.68
N ASP A 103 9.01 6.80 4.72
CA ASP A 103 10.04 5.77 4.75
C ASP A 103 9.54 4.35 4.39
N ILE A 104 8.33 4.24 3.81
CA ILE A 104 7.78 2.98 3.30
C ILE A 104 8.04 2.83 1.80
N LEU A 105 7.87 1.62 1.30
CA LEU A 105 7.82 1.33 -0.13
C LEU A 105 6.57 0.48 -0.42
N ILE A 106 6.04 0.56 -1.65
CA ILE A 106 5.05 -0.40 -2.14
C ILE A 106 5.75 -1.45 -2.96
N TYR A 107 5.51 -2.69 -2.65
CA TYR A 107 5.94 -3.84 -3.39
C TYR A 107 4.71 -4.51 -4.02
N SER A 108 4.68 -4.59 -5.35
CA SER A 108 3.57 -5.21 -6.08
C SER A 108 4.08 -6.39 -6.89
N GLU A 109 3.41 -7.54 -6.71
CA GLU A 109 3.68 -8.76 -7.45
C GLU A 109 2.52 -8.99 -8.42
N ILE A 110 2.66 -8.54 -9.66
CA ILE A 110 1.62 -8.71 -10.69
C ILE A 110 2.07 -9.69 -11.75
N GLY A 111 1.20 -10.67 -12.07
CA GLY A 111 1.34 -11.57 -13.21
C GLY A 111 2.25 -12.78 -12.99
N SER A 112 2.79 -13.35 -14.06
CA SER A 112 3.75 -14.48 -14.04
C SER A 112 5.14 -14.09 -13.51
N ALA A 113 5.22 -12.99 -12.75
CA ALA A 113 6.42 -12.26 -12.41
C ALA A 113 6.76 -12.31 -10.92
N LEU A 114 6.66 -13.50 -10.30
CA LEU A 114 7.43 -13.83 -9.10
C LEU A 114 8.91 -13.41 -9.21
N ASN A 115 9.42 -13.28 -10.45
CA ASN A 115 10.80 -12.91 -10.76
C ASN A 115 11.02 -11.45 -11.20
N SER A 116 9.99 -10.59 -11.24
CA SER A 116 10.17 -9.17 -11.61
C SER A 116 9.26 -8.25 -10.79
N PRO A 117 9.42 -8.26 -9.45
CA PRO A 117 8.65 -7.39 -8.59
C PRO A 117 9.00 -5.92 -8.76
N PHE A 118 8.05 -5.04 -8.46
CA PHE A 118 8.22 -3.60 -8.58
C PHE A 118 8.10 -2.90 -7.23
N VAL A 119 8.97 -1.89 -7.05
CA VAL A 119 9.11 -1.14 -5.80
C VAL A 119 8.82 0.33 -6.07
N PHE A 120 7.74 0.85 -5.48
CA PHE A 120 7.36 2.25 -5.59
C PHE A 120 7.71 3.00 -4.31
N ASN A 121 8.22 4.22 -4.46
CA ASN A 121 8.45 5.15 -3.36
C ASN A 121 7.61 6.42 -3.58
N GLU A 122 7.67 7.37 -2.64
CA GLU A 122 6.91 8.62 -2.71
C GLU A 122 7.14 9.37 -4.04
N LYS A 123 8.39 9.41 -4.52
CA LYS A 123 8.75 10.10 -5.77
C LYS A 123 8.04 9.49 -6.98
N HIS A 124 7.89 8.17 -7.02
CA HIS A 124 7.17 7.50 -8.10
C HIS A 124 5.68 7.85 -8.09
N LEU A 125 5.03 7.78 -6.93
CA LEU A 125 3.60 8.08 -6.80
C LEU A 125 3.25 9.57 -7.00
N LYS A 126 4.13 10.48 -6.58
CA LYS A 126 3.94 11.93 -6.81
C LYS A 126 3.89 12.29 -8.29
N ASN A 127 4.68 11.60 -9.11
CA ASN A 127 4.76 11.86 -10.55
C ASN A 127 3.70 11.08 -11.35
N PHE A 128 2.92 10.22 -10.71
CA PHE A 128 1.86 9.47 -11.38
C PHE A 128 0.63 10.35 -11.63
N SER A 129 0.38 10.62 -12.91
CA SER A 129 -0.76 11.40 -13.40
C SER A 129 -1.95 10.56 -13.87
N GLY A 130 -1.85 9.23 -13.80
CA GLY A 130 -2.96 8.35 -14.16
C GLY A 130 -4.06 8.31 -13.09
N THR A 131 -5.23 7.81 -13.48
CA THR A 131 -6.41 7.69 -12.62
C THR A 131 -6.82 6.24 -12.36
N ASP A 132 -6.14 5.29 -13.00
CA ASP A 132 -6.41 3.86 -12.92
C ASP A 132 -5.21 3.17 -12.25
N SER A 133 -5.49 2.27 -11.30
CA SER A 133 -4.45 1.61 -10.53
C SER A 133 -3.77 0.51 -11.34
N TYR A 134 -4.45 -0.06 -12.36
CA TYR A 134 -3.77 -0.92 -13.32
C TYR A 134 -2.66 -0.15 -14.04
N ALA A 135 -2.90 1.08 -14.49
CA ALA A 135 -1.85 1.90 -15.10
C ALA A 135 -0.69 2.23 -14.12
N LEU A 136 -0.97 2.39 -12.83
CA LEU A 136 0.05 2.60 -11.79
C LEU A 136 0.94 1.37 -11.59
N LEU A 137 0.34 0.18 -11.59
CA LEU A 137 1.00 -1.06 -11.20
C LEU A 137 1.51 -1.90 -12.38
N SER A 138 1.01 -1.67 -13.60
CA SER A 138 1.43 -2.36 -14.83
C SER A 138 2.52 -1.64 -15.62
N ASN A 139 2.68 -0.31 -15.45
CA ASN A 139 3.72 0.51 -16.09
C ASN A 139 4.79 0.96 -15.09
N SER A 140 5.23 0.03 -14.27
CA SER A 140 6.25 0.25 -13.26
C SER A 140 7.58 0.66 -13.93
N PRO A 141 8.25 1.73 -13.47
CA PRO A 141 9.61 2.01 -13.93
C PRO A 141 10.51 0.83 -13.55
N GLN A 142 11.13 0.21 -14.56
CA GLN A 142 11.85 -1.07 -14.44
C GLN A 142 13.16 -1.00 -13.64
N ASP A 143 13.46 0.13 -13.01
CA ASP A 143 14.82 0.42 -12.57
C ASP A 143 14.94 0.62 -11.06
N LEU A 144 15.35 -0.46 -10.38
CA LEU A 144 15.71 -0.50 -8.95
C LEU A 144 17.04 0.21 -8.65
N SER A 145 17.82 0.62 -9.67
CA SER A 145 19.14 1.23 -9.46
C SER A 145 19.10 2.63 -8.84
N ASN A 146 17.92 3.26 -8.79
CA ASN A 146 17.72 4.60 -8.23
C ASN A 146 17.20 4.60 -6.78
N LEU A 147 17.27 3.45 -6.07
CA LEU A 147 16.80 3.31 -4.67
C LEU A 147 17.90 3.56 -3.62
N ILE A 148 18.98 4.28 -3.96
CA ILE A 148 20.03 4.70 -3.01
C ILE A 148 19.97 6.21 -2.79
#